data_AF-A0A3A6MR04-F1
#
_entry.id   AF-A0A3A6MR04-F1
#
_cell.length_a   1.000
_cell.length_b   1.000
_cell.length_c   1.000
_cell.angle_alpha   90.00
_cell.angle_beta   90.00
_cell.angle_gamma   90.00
#
_symmetry.space_group_name_H-M   'P 1'
#
loop_
_entity.id
_entity.type
_entity.pdbx_description
1 polymer ?
#
loop_
_entity_poly.entity_id
_entity_poly.type
_entity_poly.pdbx_seq_one_letter_code
_entity_poly.pdbx_strand_id
1 'polypeptide(L)'
;MNTNEKGWINLITINQDAEIMRHRDRTKVLKIQGGWLCKFHHFQGASSSMTAQAMTFIPDPQHEWNPLEGQAAWERIDQKKNPNFCEYTDRIKVINGWVYKNLFFIKTGEMHISLVYVPGQ
;
A
#
# COMPACT_ATOMS: atom_id res chain seq x y z
N MET A 1 17.67 12.35 -7.37
CA MET A 1 17.56 11.43 -8.52
C MET A 1 16.12 10.96 -8.63
N ASN A 2 15.37 11.46 -9.63
CA ASN A 2 14.05 10.93 -9.98
C ASN A 2 14.28 9.77 -10.96
N THR A 3 14.33 8.54 -10.44
CA THR A 3 14.13 7.37 -11.29
C THR A 3 12.68 7.40 -11.75
N ASN A 4 12.45 7.86 -12.97
CA ASN A 4 11.18 7.68 -13.67
C ASN A 4 10.95 6.17 -13.79
N GLU A 5 10.28 5.58 -12.81
CA GLU A 5 9.76 4.22 -12.87
C GLU A 5 8.66 4.20 -13.95
N LYS A 6 9.08 4.11 -15.23
CA LYS A 6 8.19 4.16 -16.39
C LYS A 6 7.05 3.15 -16.22
N GLY A 7 5.81 3.63 -16.37
CA GLY A 7 4.60 2.80 -16.35
C GLY A 7 3.90 2.67 -15.00
N TRP A 8 4.50 3.09 -13.88
CA TRP A 8 3.82 3.06 -12.59
C TRP A 8 2.86 4.25 -12.44
N ILE A 9 1.61 3.95 -12.12
CA ILE A 9 0.56 4.93 -11.81
C ILE A 9 0.50 5.08 -10.29
N ASN A 10 0.60 6.31 -9.78
CA ASN A 10 0.38 6.56 -8.36
C ASN A 10 -1.12 6.48 -8.07
N LEU A 11 -1.50 5.53 -7.22
CA LEU A 11 -2.88 5.30 -6.82
C LEU A 11 -3.25 6.14 -5.60
N ILE A 12 -2.42 6.05 -4.54
CA ILE A 12 -2.63 6.77 -3.27
C ILE A 12 -1.30 7.34 -2.81
N THR A 13 -1.32 8.58 -2.31
CA THR A 13 -0.25 9.14 -1.48
C THR A 13 -0.86 9.67 -0.19
N ILE A 14 -0.46 9.11 0.95
CA ILE A 14 -0.84 9.61 2.27
C ILE A 14 0.40 10.25 2.87
N ASN A 15 0.30 11.52 3.24
CA ASN A 15 1.32 12.20 4.03
C ASN A 15 0.70 12.51 5.39
N GLN A 16 1.36 12.06 6.47
CA GLN A 16 0.99 12.45 7.82
C GLN A 16 2.18 13.15 8.47
N ASP A 17 1.98 14.43 8.75
CA ASP A 17 2.90 15.25 9.50
C ASP A 17 2.42 15.30 10.96
N ALA A 18 2.87 14.35 11.78
CA ALA A 18 2.88 14.55 13.22
C ALA A 18 4.20 15.25 13.58
N GLU A 19 4.17 16.23 14.50
CA GLU A 19 5.31 17.10 14.87
C GLU A 19 6.63 16.37 15.19
N ILE A 20 6.59 15.05 15.43
CA ILE A 20 7.72 14.23 15.86
C ILE A 20 8.12 13.16 14.82
N MET A 21 7.21 12.75 13.92
CA MET A 21 7.53 11.77 12.86
C MET A 21 6.70 12.02 11.59
N ARG A 22 7.38 12.39 10.51
CA ARG A 22 6.82 12.36 9.16
C ARG A 22 6.78 10.92 8.68
N HIS A 23 5.58 10.43 8.35
CA HIS A 23 5.48 9.22 7.56
C HIS A 23 4.71 9.48 6.28
N ARG A 24 5.15 8.81 5.23
CA ARG A 24 4.54 8.90 3.92
C ARG A 24 4.32 7.49 3.41
N ASP A 25 3.09 7.22 3.00
CA ASP A 25 2.73 5.98 2.34
C ASP A 25 2.43 6.25 0.88
N ARG A 26 2.91 5.37 0.00
CA ARG A 26 2.61 5.43 -1.43
C ARG A 26 2.12 4.09 -1.92
N THR A 27 0.94 4.07 -2.53
CA THR A 27 0.43 2.92 -3.27
C THR A 27 0.53 3.23 -4.76
N LYS A 28 1.10 2.31 -5.53
CA LYS A 28 1.24 2.43 -6.98
C LYS A 28 0.77 1.16 -7.66
N VAL A 29 0.37 1.29 -8.92
CA VAL A 29 0.00 0.16 -9.75
C VAL A 29 0.72 0.19 -11.08
N LEU A 30 0.98 -0.99 -11.65
CA LEU A 30 1.57 -1.14 -12.97
C LEU A 30 0.74 -2.16 -13.76
N LYS A 31 0.29 -1.77 -14.95
CA LYS A 31 -0.38 -2.69 -15.88
C LYS A 31 0.64 -3.68 -16.45
N ILE A 32 0.33 -4.96 -16.38
CA ILE A 32 1.15 -6.05 -16.93
C ILE A 32 0.29 -7.05 -17.71
N GLN A 33 0.92 -8.04 -18.34
CA GLN A 33 0.18 -9.12 -18.98
C GLN A 33 -0.65 -9.88 -17.93
N GLY A 34 -1.95 -10.06 -18.21
CA GLY A 34 -2.88 -10.79 -17.34
C GLY A 34 -3.40 -10.01 -16.12
N GLY A 35 -2.94 -8.77 -15.89
CA GLY A 35 -3.51 -7.93 -14.83
C GLY A 35 -2.60 -6.80 -14.38
N TRP A 36 -2.48 -6.62 -13.07
CA TRP A 36 -1.80 -5.47 -12.48
C TRP A 36 -0.89 -5.87 -11.32
N LEU A 37 0.23 -5.19 -11.17
CA LEU A 37 1.02 -5.23 -9.95
C LEU A 37 0.62 -4.05 -9.06
N CYS A 38 0.21 -4.33 -7.82
CA CYS A 38 -0.01 -3.32 -6.79
C CYS A 38 1.18 -3.32 -5.84
N LYS A 39 1.81 -2.16 -5.67
CA LYS A 39 2.98 -1.97 -4.82
C LYS A 39 2.69 -0.92 -3.76
N PHE A 40 3.11 -1.18 -2.53
CA PHE A 40 3.06 -0.25 -1.42
C PHE A 40 4.47 0.06 -0.94
N HIS A 41 4.74 1.34 -0.67
CA HIS A 41 5.97 1.83 -0.06
C HIS A 41 5.62 2.57 1.23
N HIS A 42 6.35 2.25 2.30
CA HIS A 42 6.35 2.99 3.54
C HIS A 42 7.65 3.79 3.66
N PHE A 43 7.54 5.07 4.01
CA PHE A 43 8.66 5.95 4.28
C PHE A 43 8.53 6.51 5.70
N GLN A 44 9.57 6.39 6.51
CA GLN A 44 9.62 6.90 7.88
C GLN A 44 10.74 7.94 8.02
N GLY A 45 10.44 9.05 8.69
CA GLY A 45 11.40 10.08 9.06
C GLY A 45 11.54 11.23 8.06
N ALA A 46 12.49 12.13 8.34
CA ALA A 46 12.79 13.29 7.50
C ALA A 46 13.60 12.94 6.24
N SER A 47 14.32 11.81 6.25
CA SER A 47 14.98 11.29 5.07
C SER A 47 13.97 10.65 4.13
N SER A 48 14.15 10.88 2.83
CA SER A 48 13.35 10.26 1.76
C SER A 48 13.60 8.75 1.58
N SER A 49 14.28 8.10 2.54
CA SER A 49 14.60 6.68 2.51
C SER A 49 13.35 5.84 2.73
N MET A 50 13.11 4.89 1.83
CA MET A 50 12.03 3.92 1.95
C MET A 50 12.37 2.92 3.06
N THR A 51 11.47 2.73 4.02
CA THR A 51 11.68 1.87 5.19
C THR A 51 11.20 0.45 4.92
N ALA A 52 10.09 0.28 4.17
CA ALA A 52 9.71 -1.02 3.64
C ALA A 52 8.86 -0.92 2.37
N GLN A 53 8.71 -2.07 1.72
CA GLN A 53 7.85 -2.24 0.56
C GLN A 53 7.20 -3.63 0.56
N ALA A 54 6.05 -3.73 -0.08
CA ALA A 54 5.42 -5.00 -0.43
C ALA A 54 4.66 -4.86 -1.75
N MET A 55 4.42 -5.98 -2.43
CA MET A 55 3.80 -6.01 -3.75
C MET A 55 2.96 -7.28 -3.91
N THR A 56 1.82 -7.15 -4.58
CA THR A 56 0.93 -8.26 -4.93
C THR A 56 0.44 -8.13 -6.37
N PHE A 57 0.08 -9.27 -6.97
CA PHE A 57 -0.57 -9.31 -8.28
C PHE A 57 -2.10 -9.25 -8.11
N ILE A 58 -2.76 -8.54 -9.03
CA ILE A 58 -4.21 -8.44 -9.15
C ILE A 58 -4.57 -9.02 -10.55
N PRO A 59 -5.20 -10.19 -10.62
CA PRO A 59 -5.66 -10.77 -11.88
C PRO A 59 -6.73 -9.89 -12.53
N ASP A 60 -6.49 -9.53 -13.79
CA ASP A 60 -7.42 -8.76 -14.61
C ASP A 60 -7.10 -9.03 -16.10
N PRO A 61 -7.49 -10.21 -16.62
CA PRO A 61 -7.14 -10.62 -17.98
C PRO A 61 -7.82 -9.77 -19.06
N GLN A 62 -8.93 -9.11 -18.72
CA GLN A 62 -9.67 -8.21 -19.61
C GLN A 62 -9.17 -6.77 -19.52
N HIS A 63 -8.31 -6.48 -18.54
CA HIS A 63 -7.74 -5.15 -18.27
C HIS A 63 -8.80 -4.06 -18.04
N GLU A 64 -9.87 -4.42 -17.33
CA GLU A 64 -11.03 -3.55 -17.09
C GLU A 64 -10.84 -2.60 -15.91
N TRP A 65 -9.82 -2.82 -15.07
CA TRP A 65 -9.59 -1.93 -13.94
C TRP A 65 -9.12 -0.54 -14.39
N ASN A 66 -9.91 0.48 -14.07
CA ASN A 66 -9.45 1.86 -14.11
C ASN A 66 -9.08 2.35 -12.70
N PRO A 67 -7.78 2.42 -12.34
CA PRO A 67 -7.34 2.82 -11.01
C PRO A 67 -7.68 4.27 -10.65
N LEU A 68 -8.06 5.13 -11.61
CA LEU A 68 -8.31 6.56 -11.38
C LEU A 68 -9.81 6.91 -11.27
N GLU A 69 -10.72 6.03 -11.68
CA GLU A 69 -12.17 6.30 -11.69
C GLU A 69 -12.84 6.12 -10.33
N GLY A 70 -12.38 5.16 -9.53
CA GLY A 70 -12.76 5.07 -8.12
C GLY A 70 -11.72 5.81 -7.30
N GLN A 71 -12.13 6.74 -6.44
CA GLN A 71 -11.23 7.35 -5.44
C GLN A 71 -10.70 6.25 -4.51
N ALA A 72 -9.66 5.56 -4.95
CA ALA A 72 -9.15 4.38 -4.30
C ALA A 72 -8.65 4.82 -2.92
N ALA A 73 -9.22 4.24 -1.87
CA ALA A 73 -8.94 4.60 -0.49
C ALA A 73 -8.68 3.34 0.34
N TRP A 74 -7.67 3.41 1.19
CA TRP A 74 -7.45 2.39 2.21
C TRP A 74 -8.51 2.52 3.30
N GLU A 75 -9.27 1.46 3.49
CA GLU A 75 -10.24 1.31 4.57
C GLU A 75 -9.61 0.47 5.69
N ARG A 76 -9.54 1.01 6.91
CA ARG A 76 -9.10 0.24 8.08
C ARG A 76 -10.21 -0.71 8.53
N ILE A 77 -9.88 -1.99 8.64
CA ILE A 77 -10.84 -3.03 9.06
C ILE A 77 -10.45 -3.71 10.37
N ASP A 78 -9.18 -3.66 10.77
CA ASP A 78 -8.72 -4.15 12.08
C ASP A 78 -7.56 -3.32 12.61
N GLN A 79 -7.47 -3.22 13.94
CA GLN A 79 -6.39 -2.56 14.64
C GLN A 79 -6.14 -3.21 16.00
N LYS A 80 -4.88 -3.57 16.26
CA LYS A 80 -4.42 -4.03 17.58
C LYS A 80 -3.24 -3.18 18.03
N LYS A 81 -3.34 -2.58 19.21
CA LYS A 81 -2.30 -1.70 19.74
C LYS A 81 -2.05 -2.00 21.20
N ASN A 82 -0.78 -2.12 21.56
CA ASN A 82 -0.34 -2.14 22.95
C ASN A 82 1.00 -1.36 23.09
N PRO A 83 1.59 -1.25 24.29
CA PRO A 83 2.83 -0.50 24.49
C PRO A 83 4.06 -1.03 23.74
N ASN A 84 4.04 -2.28 23.28
CA ASN A 84 5.18 -2.96 22.65
C ASN A 84 5.04 -3.08 21.13
N PHE A 85 3.82 -3.18 20.62
CA PHE A 85 3.55 -3.30 19.19
C PHE A 85 2.26 -2.60 18.76
N CYS A 86 2.19 -2.32 17.46
CA CYS A 86 0.97 -1.89 16.79
C CYS A 86 0.78 -2.66 15.48
N GLU A 87 -0.43 -3.15 15.25
CA GLU A 87 -0.82 -3.88 14.05
C GLU A 87 -2.07 -3.23 13.44
N TYR A 88 -2.08 -3.04 12.13
CA TYR A 88 -3.24 -2.58 11.38
C TYR A 88 -3.48 -3.49 10.19
N THR A 89 -4.76 -3.77 9.93
CA THR A 89 -5.20 -4.34 8.66
C THR A 89 -6.08 -3.34 7.95
N ASP A 90 -5.65 -2.92 6.76
CA ASP A 90 -6.41 -2.07 5.86
C ASP A 90 -6.74 -2.87 4.58
N ARG A 91 -7.78 -2.46 3.85
CA ARG A 91 -8.11 -3.00 2.52
C ARG A 91 -8.41 -1.89 1.52
N ILE A 92 -8.28 -2.19 0.23
CA ILE A 92 -8.65 -1.29 -0.86
C ILE A 92 -9.43 -2.07 -1.93
N LYS A 93 -10.50 -1.47 -2.43
CA LYS A 93 -11.31 -2.07 -3.50
C LYS A 93 -10.53 -2.06 -4.80
N VAL A 94 -10.50 -3.20 -5.49
CA VAL A 94 -9.91 -3.35 -6.83
C VAL A 94 -10.90 -4.08 -7.74
N ILE A 95 -10.57 -4.23 -9.02
CA ILE A 95 -11.36 -5.07 -9.93
C ILE A 95 -11.52 -6.48 -9.35
N ASN A 96 -12.75 -6.98 -9.36
CA ASN A 96 -13.11 -8.34 -8.94
C ASN A 96 -12.57 -8.76 -7.56
N GLY A 97 -12.36 -7.83 -6.63
CA GLY A 97 -11.88 -8.19 -5.30
C GLY A 97 -11.36 -7.04 -4.46
N TRP A 98 -10.39 -7.37 -3.61
CA TRP A 98 -9.77 -6.48 -2.63
C TRP A 98 -8.27 -6.75 -2.53
N VAL A 99 -7.50 -5.71 -2.26
CA VAL A 99 -6.13 -5.88 -1.76
C VAL A 99 -6.13 -5.56 -0.28
N TYR A 100 -5.58 -6.47 0.53
CA TYR A 100 -5.36 -6.31 1.95
C TYR A 100 -3.91 -5.92 2.19
N LYS A 101 -3.73 -5.02 3.14
CA LYS A 101 -2.43 -4.55 3.62
C LYS A 101 -2.40 -4.78 5.13
N ASN A 102 -1.49 -5.60 5.60
CA ASN A 102 -1.22 -5.75 7.03
C ASN A 102 0.12 -5.09 7.35
N LEU A 103 0.11 -4.23 8.37
CA LEU A 103 1.28 -3.51 8.86
C LEU A 103 1.49 -3.88 10.32
N PHE A 104 2.69 -4.31 10.66
CA PHE A 104 3.07 -4.64 12.02
C PHE A 104 4.33 -3.85 12.42
N PHE A 105 4.23 -3.10 13.51
CA PHE A 105 5.28 -2.25 14.04
C PHE A 105 5.66 -2.73 15.44
N ILE A 106 6.95 -2.87 15.71
CA ILE A 106 7.45 -3.02 17.08
C ILE A 106 8.15 -1.75 17.54
N LYS A 107 8.15 -1.52 18.86
CA LYS A 107 8.70 -0.30 19.48
C LYS A 107 10.16 -0.01 19.12
N THR A 108 10.94 -1.05 18.79
CA THR A 108 12.35 -0.93 18.37
C THR A 108 12.54 -0.36 16.96
N GLY A 109 11.45 -0.14 16.22
CA GLY A 109 11.46 0.47 14.89
C GLY A 109 11.46 -0.54 13.74
N GLU A 110 11.48 -1.84 14.01
CA GLU A 110 11.26 -2.85 12.97
C GLU A 110 9.79 -2.85 12.55
N MET A 111 9.59 -2.94 11.24
CA MET A 111 8.28 -2.95 10.63
C MET A 111 8.19 -4.09 9.62
N HIS A 112 7.13 -4.88 9.73
CA HIS A 112 6.74 -5.86 8.74
C HIS A 112 5.53 -5.37 7.96
N ILE A 113 5.54 -5.64 6.66
CA ILE A 113 4.43 -5.35 5.77
C ILE A 113 4.12 -6.55 4.89
N SER A 114 2.83 -6.84 4.72
CA SER A 114 2.36 -7.78 3.71
C SER A 114 1.23 -7.15 2.89
N LEU A 115 1.18 -7.52 1.60
CA LEU A 115 0.09 -7.20 0.68
C LEU A 115 -0.44 -8.49 0.09
N VAL A 116 -1.76 -8.64 0.06
CA VAL A 116 -2.42 -9.85 -0.46
C VAL A 116 -3.65 -9.45 -1.27
N TYR A 117 -3.79 -9.98 -2.48
CA TYR A 117 -5.03 -9.91 -3.23
C TYR A 117 -5.99 -11.02 -2.80
N VAL A 118 -7.27 -10.66 -2.62
CA VAL A 118 -8.35 -11.58 -2.29
C VAL A 118 -9.50 -11.36 -3.29
N PRO A 119 -9.91 -12.38 -4.06
CA PRO A 119 -11.04 -12.30 -4.97
C PRO A 119 -12.34 -11.91 -4.25
N GLY A 120 -13.21 -11.19 -4.96
CA GLY A 120 -14.58 -10.95 -4.52
C GLY A 120 -15.38 -12.26 -4.57
N GLN A 121 -16.32 -12.41 -3.64
CA GLN A 121 -17.39 -13.41 -3.73
C GLN A 121 -18.49 -12.91 -4.66
#